data_AF-A0A7L3WS54-F1
#
_entry.id   AF-A0A7L3WS54-F1
#
_cell.length_a   1.000
_cell.length_b   1.000
_cell.length_c   1.000
_cell.angle_alpha   90.00
_cell.angle_beta   90.00
_cell.angle_gamma   90.00
#
_symmetry.space_group_name_H-M   'P 1'
#
loop_
_entity.id
_entity.type
_entity.pdbx_description
1 polymer ?
#
loop_
_entity_poly.entity_id
_entity_poly.type
_entity_poly.pdbx_seq_one_letter_code
_entity_poly.pdbx_strand_id
1 'polypeptide(L)'
;RSSYSCCYFVLPCCFFDFHGKYSRRQSKKTQYREYLDFVAQVGYVCGFQVEEDCLRIPSTKRVSLIGKNRTYPPTERALIDKQITQYINNRQICAVVTCNRRVGFKHKDHSDVCEKANSELPENETEIADTIWMPGFQPREKVEQIRNCASLPRDFVDDVVLSVANLLLNASPQKSCSPGENMNTWNQGESLSLKEVAEHLNKETLKRLKSEYGGLQTLLKNNHQVFEVLNGRVHIRDWRKEMPSRKAKPEVKRRLSAEAFKTRLCWFFIHHPDGCSLPSESCPYAHGTEELR
;
A
#
# COMPACT_ATOMS: atom_id res chain seq x y z
N ARG A 1 -21.90 0.57 -23.41
CA ARG A 1 -21.70 -0.61 -24.30
C ARG A 1 -20.55 -0.29 -25.25
N SER A 2 -19.90 -1.29 -25.88
CA SER A 2 -18.78 -1.06 -26.82
C SER A 2 -19.12 -1.49 -28.25
N SER A 3 -18.34 -0.99 -29.22
CA SER A 3 -18.42 -1.42 -30.62
C SER A 3 -18.19 -2.93 -30.77
N TYR A 4 -18.64 -3.50 -31.89
CA TYR A 4 -18.45 -4.91 -32.20
C TYR A 4 -16.97 -5.22 -32.53
N SER A 5 -16.27 -4.31 -33.21
CA SER A 5 -14.83 -4.39 -33.50
C SER A 5 -13.93 -3.94 -32.34
N CYS A 6 -14.48 -3.66 -31.17
CA CYS A 6 -13.71 -3.21 -30.02
C CYS A 6 -12.78 -4.31 -29.53
N CYS A 7 -11.52 -3.98 -29.26
CA CYS A 7 -10.64 -4.79 -28.43
C CYS A 7 -10.49 -4.11 -27.05
N TYR A 8 -10.02 -4.84 -26.04
CA TYR A 8 -9.69 -4.22 -24.75
C TYR A 8 -8.40 -4.77 -24.17
N PHE A 9 -7.80 -3.95 -23.31
CA PHE A 9 -6.70 -4.30 -22.44
C PHE A 9 -7.05 -3.87 -21.02
N VAL A 10 -6.85 -4.73 -20.04
CA VAL A 10 -7.04 -4.40 -18.62
C VAL A 10 -5.91 -4.96 -17.78
N LEU A 11 -5.40 -4.13 -16.85
CA LEU A 11 -4.45 -4.54 -15.82
C LEU A 11 -5.16 -4.51 -14.45
N PRO A 12 -5.58 -5.67 -13.91
CA PRO A 12 -6.35 -5.71 -12.66
C PRO A 12 -5.46 -5.43 -11.43
N CYS A 13 -5.32 -4.16 -11.06
CA CYS A 13 -4.45 -3.73 -9.96
C CYS A 13 -5.20 -3.50 -8.63
N CYS A 14 -6.51 -3.29 -8.64
CA CYS A 14 -7.33 -3.02 -7.45
C CYS A 14 -8.47 -4.03 -7.34
N PHE A 15 -8.73 -4.54 -6.13
CA PHE A 15 -9.75 -5.57 -5.90
C PHE A 15 -11.15 -4.97 -5.79
N PHE A 16 -11.75 -4.62 -6.93
CA PHE A 16 -13.13 -4.13 -7.01
C PHE A 16 -13.96 -4.98 -7.99
N ASP A 17 -15.16 -5.32 -7.55
CA ASP A 17 -16.26 -5.83 -8.38
C ASP A 17 -17.11 -4.62 -8.85
N PHE A 18 -18.21 -4.85 -9.57
CA PHE A 18 -19.08 -3.78 -10.10
C PHE A 18 -19.72 -2.90 -9.03
N HIS A 19 -19.92 -3.45 -7.82
CA HIS A 19 -20.65 -2.80 -6.72
C HIS A 19 -19.77 -2.43 -5.52
N GLY A 20 -18.46 -2.66 -5.58
CA GLY A 20 -17.55 -2.35 -4.47
C GLY A 20 -16.38 -3.31 -4.34
N LYS A 21 -15.79 -3.40 -3.13
CA LYS A 21 -14.58 -4.21 -2.90
C LYS A 21 -14.84 -5.69 -3.16
N TYR A 22 -14.01 -6.30 -4.01
CA TYR A 22 -14.10 -7.72 -4.34
C TYR A 22 -13.84 -8.57 -3.09
N SER A 23 -14.81 -9.41 -2.75
CA SER A 23 -14.71 -10.37 -1.65
C SER A 23 -14.40 -11.76 -2.18
N ARG A 24 -13.34 -12.35 -1.63
CA ARG A 24 -12.89 -13.71 -1.95
C ARG A 24 -13.99 -14.72 -1.64
N ARG A 25 -14.27 -15.62 -2.59
CA ARG A 25 -15.31 -16.66 -2.47
C ARG A 25 -14.75 -18.04 -2.15
N GLN A 26 -13.47 -18.30 -2.44
CA GLN A 26 -12.87 -19.62 -2.26
C GLN A 26 -11.48 -19.57 -1.61
N SER A 27 -11.19 -20.51 -0.72
CA SER A 27 -9.91 -20.56 0.00
C SER A 27 -8.77 -21.25 -0.76
N LYS A 28 -9.05 -21.86 -1.92
CA LYS A 28 -8.09 -22.71 -2.66
C LYS A 28 -7.07 -21.94 -3.52
N LYS A 29 -7.39 -20.70 -3.95
CA LYS A 29 -6.52 -19.88 -4.82
C LYS A 29 -6.12 -18.58 -4.13
N THR A 30 -4.96 -17.99 -4.46
CA THR A 30 -4.60 -16.66 -3.92
C THR A 30 -5.68 -15.63 -4.27
N GLN A 31 -5.86 -14.60 -3.42
CA GLN A 31 -6.84 -13.54 -3.68
C GLN A 31 -6.64 -12.90 -5.06
N TYR A 32 -5.38 -12.72 -5.47
CA TYR A 32 -5.08 -12.16 -6.78
C TYR A 32 -5.46 -13.09 -7.93
N ARG A 33 -5.14 -14.39 -7.86
CA ARG A 33 -5.52 -15.34 -8.92
C ARG A 33 -7.03 -15.47 -9.04
N GLU A 34 -7.75 -15.54 -7.92
CA GLU A 34 -9.21 -15.59 -7.94
C GLU A 34 -9.81 -14.32 -8.56
N TYR A 35 -9.23 -13.16 -8.27
CA TYR A 35 -9.66 -11.91 -8.88
C TYR A 35 -9.39 -11.85 -10.38
N LEU A 36 -8.24 -12.35 -10.84
CA LEU A 36 -7.95 -12.48 -12.28
C LEU A 36 -8.97 -13.39 -12.97
N ASP A 37 -9.28 -14.54 -12.38
CA ASP A 37 -10.32 -15.45 -12.90
C ASP A 37 -11.68 -14.74 -13.00
N PHE A 38 -12.03 -13.91 -12.01
CA PHE A 38 -13.23 -13.10 -12.05
C PHE A 38 -13.22 -12.11 -13.22
N VAL A 39 -12.16 -11.33 -13.38
CA VAL A 39 -12.09 -10.33 -14.47
C VAL A 39 -12.07 -11.01 -15.84
N ALA A 40 -11.42 -12.18 -15.97
CA ALA A 40 -11.48 -12.99 -17.19
C ALA A 40 -12.92 -13.46 -17.47
N GLN A 41 -13.63 -13.93 -16.44
CA GLN A 41 -15.05 -14.29 -16.55
C GLN A 41 -15.93 -13.13 -17.01
N VAL A 42 -15.66 -11.90 -16.56
CA VAL A 42 -16.36 -10.71 -17.05
C VAL A 42 -16.16 -10.56 -18.56
N GLY A 43 -14.93 -10.73 -19.04
CA GLY A 43 -14.62 -10.69 -20.48
C GLY A 43 -15.37 -11.76 -21.28
N TYR A 44 -15.38 -13.01 -20.79
CA TYR A 44 -16.12 -14.10 -21.43
C TYR A 44 -17.64 -13.87 -21.47
N VAL A 45 -18.23 -13.37 -20.37
CA VAL A 45 -19.66 -13.02 -20.33
C VAL A 45 -19.97 -11.86 -21.27
N CYS A 46 -19.03 -10.93 -21.45
CA CYS A 46 -19.14 -9.90 -22.47
C CYS A 46 -18.95 -10.44 -23.91
N GLY A 47 -18.73 -11.74 -24.07
CA GLY A 47 -18.56 -12.42 -25.35
C GLY A 47 -17.26 -12.06 -26.05
N PHE A 48 -16.17 -11.87 -25.29
CA PHE A 48 -14.83 -11.70 -25.82
C PHE A 48 -14.03 -12.99 -25.75
N GLN A 49 -13.15 -13.19 -26.74
CA GLN A 49 -12.01 -14.07 -26.60
C GLN A 49 -10.97 -13.39 -25.71
N VAL A 50 -10.82 -13.88 -24.49
CA VAL A 50 -9.93 -13.32 -23.47
C VAL A 50 -8.61 -14.09 -23.44
N GLU A 51 -7.50 -13.38 -23.47
CA GLU A 51 -6.15 -13.91 -23.27
C GLU A 51 -5.50 -13.28 -22.05
N GLU A 52 -4.66 -14.05 -21.36
CA GLU A 52 -3.84 -13.54 -20.26
C GLU A 52 -2.42 -13.27 -20.75
N ASP A 53 -1.84 -12.16 -20.33
CA ASP A 53 -0.44 -11.81 -20.60
C ASP A 53 0.25 -11.33 -19.32
N CYS A 54 1.57 -11.47 -19.23
CA CYS A 54 2.39 -11.04 -18.11
C CYS A 54 3.29 -9.88 -18.51
N LEU A 55 2.95 -8.68 -18.06
CA LEU A 55 3.71 -7.47 -18.32
C LEU A 55 5.08 -7.51 -17.63
N ARG A 56 6.09 -6.94 -18.29
CA ARG A 56 7.43 -6.76 -17.74
C ARG A 56 7.51 -5.52 -16.84
N ILE A 57 6.68 -5.46 -15.80
CA ILE A 57 6.66 -4.39 -14.81
C ILE A 57 7.09 -4.90 -13.42
N PRO A 58 7.69 -4.05 -12.57
CA PRO A 58 8.14 -4.42 -11.22
C PRO A 58 6.98 -4.47 -10.21
N SER A 59 5.84 -5.04 -10.58
CA SER A 59 4.65 -5.19 -9.73
C SER A 59 4.33 -6.67 -9.55
N THR A 60 3.81 -7.02 -8.37
CA THR A 60 3.21 -8.35 -8.14
C THR A 60 1.89 -8.52 -8.89
N LYS A 61 1.27 -7.40 -9.31
CA LYS A 61 0.05 -7.36 -10.12
C LYS A 61 0.37 -7.01 -11.57
N ARG A 62 1.09 -7.92 -12.22
CA ARG A 62 1.60 -7.77 -13.60
C ARG A 62 0.84 -8.57 -14.65
N VAL A 63 -0.15 -9.35 -14.25
CA VAL A 63 -0.97 -10.11 -15.18
C VAL A 63 -2.05 -9.19 -15.74
N SER A 64 -2.09 -9.04 -17.06
CA SER A 64 -3.12 -8.31 -17.80
C SER A 64 -4.03 -9.26 -18.55
N LEU A 65 -5.24 -8.80 -18.87
CA LEU A 65 -6.21 -9.52 -19.68
C LEU A 65 -6.50 -8.72 -20.95
N ILE A 66 -6.51 -9.41 -22.08
CA ILE A 66 -6.68 -8.84 -23.42
C ILE A 66 -7.93 -9.46 -24.03
N GLY A 67 -8.91 -8.64 -24.40
CA GLY A 67 -10.05 -9.08 -25.21
C GLY A 67 -9.79 -8.77 -26.67
N LYS A 68 -9.65 -9.82 -27.50
CA LYS A 68 -9.38 -9.67 -28.93
C LYS A 68 -10.65 -9.41 -29.74
N ASN A 69 -11.44 -10.46 -29.96
CA ASN A 69 -12.58 -10.43 -30.87
C ASN A 69 -13.85 -10.84 -30.12
N ARG A 70 -15.02 -10.55 -30.70
CA ARG A 70 -16.29 -11.13 -30.23
C ARG A 70 -16.37 -12.60 -30.60
N THR A 71 -16.94 -13.41 -29.72
CA THR A 71 -17.15 -14.85 -29.91
C THR A 71 -18.54 -15.20 -30.47
N TYR A 72 -19.34 -14.18 -30.79
CA TYR A 72 -20.73 -14.31 -31.24
C TYR A 72 -21.00 -13.37 -32.42
N PRO A 73 -21.88 -13.70 -33.37
CA PRO A 73 -22.18 -12.87 -34.54
C PRO A 73 -22.95 -11.57 -34.18
N PRO A 74 -22.90 -10.51 -35.01
CA PRO A 74 -23.55 -9.23 -34.70
C PRO A 74 -25.05 -9.31 -34.41
N THR A 75 -25.74 -10.30 -34.98
CA THR A 75 -27.18 -10.58 -34.78
C THR A 75 -27.52 -10.95 -33.34
N GLU A 76 -26.60 -11.57 -32.60
CA GLU A 76 -26.79 -12.01 -31.22
C GLU A 76 -26.47 -10.92 -30.18
N ARG A 77 -26.05 -9.74 -30.63
CA ARG A 77 -25.61 -8.65 -29.74
C ARG A 77 -26.64 -8.31 -28.67
N ALA A 78 -27.93 -8.22 -29.03
CA ALA A 78 -29.00 -7.91 -28.08
C ALA A 78 -29.18 -9.01 -27.01
N LEU A 79 -28.97 -10.28 -27.37
CA LEU A 79 -29.06 -11.41 -26.44
C LEU A 79 -27.90 -11.38 -25.44
N ILE A 80 -26.67 -11.23 -25.93
CA ILE A 80 -25.48 -11.10 -25.08
C ILE A 80 -25.60 -9.88 -24.18
N ASP A 81 -26.09 -8.77 -24.72
CA ASP A 81 -26.35 -7.53 -23.99
C ASP A 81 -27.31 -7.72 -22.80
N LYS A 82 -28.32 -8.59 -22.94
CA LYS A 82 -29.22 -9.01 -21.87
C LYS A 82 -28.51 -9.90 -20.85
N GLN A 83 -27.69 -10.85 -21.30
CA GLN A 83 -26.89 -11.72 -20.41
C GLN A 83 -25.89 -10.92 -19.56
N ILE A 84 -25.21 -9.93 -20.14
CA ILE A 84 -24.31 -9.03 -19.42
C ILE A 84 -25.07 -8.29 -18.32
N THR A 85 -26.25 -7.76 -18.65
CA THR A 85 -27.09 -7.03 -17.68
C THR A 85 -27.51 -7.94 -16.53
N GLN A 86 -27.94 -9.17 -16.83
CA GLN A 86 -28.28 -10.17 -15.81
C GLN A 86 -27.06 -10.54 -14.94
N TYR A 87 -25.88 -10.69 -15.53
CA TYR A 87 -24.65 -11.00 -14.79
C TYR A 87 -24.28 -9.90 -13.79
N ILE A 88 -24.38 -8.63 -14.19
CA ILE A 88 -24.11 -7.47 -13.32
C ILE A 88 -25.13 -7.41 -12.17
N ASN A 89 -26.42 -7.63 -12.45
CA ASN A 89 -27.48 -7.58 -11.45
C ASN A 89 -27.38 -8.73 -10.43
N ASN A 90 -27.07 -9.95 -10.88
CA ASN A 90 -26.89 -11.11 -10.00
C ASN A 90 -25.74 -10.90 -8.98
N ARG A 91 -24.75 -10.08 -9.33
CA ARG A 91 -23.65 -9.70 -8.43
C ARG A 91 -24.09 -8.73 -7.35
N GLN A 92 -25.06 -7.85 -7.63
CA GLN A 92 -25.63 -6.92 -6.66
C GLN A 92 -26.32 -7.66 -5.51
N ILE A 93 -27.11 -8.69 -5.84
CA ILE A 93 -27.83 -9.52 -4.86
C ILE A 93 -26.83 -10.21 -3.92
N CYS A 94 -25.71 -10.75 -4.44
CA CYS A 94 -24.67 -11.34 -3.60
C CYS A 94 -23.95 -10.31 -2.70
N ALA A 95 -23.79 -9.07 -3.15
CA ALA A 95 -23.17 -8.01 -2.35
C ALA A 95 -24.05 -7.64 -1.14
N VAL A 96 -25.37 -7.53 -1.33
CA VAL A 96 -26.34 -7.25 -0.25
C VAL A 96 -26.43 -8.41 0.75
N VAL A 97 -26.45 -9.66 0.27
CA VAL A 97 -26.45 -10.83 1.18
C VAL A 97 -25.17 -10.91 2.03
N THR A 98 -24.03 -10.45 1.51
CA THR A 98 -22.76 -10.43 2.25
C THR A 98 -22.71 -9.30 3.28
N CYS A 99 -23.39 -8.17 3.06
CA CYS A 99 -23.46 -7.08 4.04
C CYS A 99 -24.41 -7.41 5.20
N ASN A 100 -25.51 -8.12 4.95
CA ASN A 100 -26.45 -8.54 6.00
C ASN A 100 -25.85 -9.61 6.94
N ARG A 101 -24.87 -10.41 6.50
CA ARG A 101 -24.17 -11.35 7.40
C ARG A 101 -23.15 -10.70 8.33
N ARG A 102 -22.75 -9.45 8.09
CA ARG A 102 -21.76 -8.75 8.94
C ARG A 102 -22.38 -7.86 10.00
N VAL A 103 -23.69 -7.65 9.97
CA VAL A 103 -24.43 -6.95 11.03
C VAL A 103 -25.10 -8.00 11.92
N GLY A 104 -24.27 -8.72 12.67
CA GLY A 104 -24.71 -9.77 13.59
C GLY A 104 -24.27 -9.48 15.01
N PHE A 105 -24.42 -8.25 15.51
CA PHE A 105 -24.39 -7.96 16.94
C PHE A 105 -25.28 -6.75 17.26
N LYS A 106 -26.25 -7.02 18.15
CA LYS A 106 -27.32 -6.17 18.72
C LYS A 106 -28.50 -5.92 17.77
N HIS A 107 -29.76 -6.20 18.13
CA HIS A 107 -30.44 -5.90 19.38
C HIS A 107 -31.57 -6.90 19.72
N LYS A 108 -31.87 -7.04 21.03
CA LYS A 108 -33.20 -7.43 21.50
C LYS A 108 -34.17 -6.26 21.29
N ASP A 109 -35.40 -6.66 21.00
CA ASP A 109 -36.69 -5.98 21.18
C ASP A 109 -37.32 -5.20 20.01
N HIS A 110 -38.48 -5.76 19.66
CA HIS A 110 -39.76 -5.18 19.28
C HIS A 110 -40.02 -4.69 17.85
N SER A 111 -40.91 -5.46 17.20
CA SER A 111 -42.06 -5.05 16.37
C SER A 111 -41.96 -3.75 15.60
N ASP A 112 -41.97 -3.83 14.27
CA ASP A 112 -43.20 -3.48 13.55
C ASP A 112 -43.20 -3.96 12.10
N VAL A 113 -44.43 -4.20 11.65
CA VAL A 113 -44.86 -4.91 10.46
C VAL A 113 -45.16 -3.91 9.33
N CYS A 114 -44.99 -4.37 8.08
CA CYS A 114 -45.60 -3.86 6.83
C CYS A 114 -45.01 -2.55 6.26
N GLU A 115 -44.97 -2.27 4.94
CA GLU A 115 -45.80 -2.72 3.81
C GLU A 115 -45.02 -2.91 2.50
N LYS A 116 -45.67 -3.66 1.62
CA LYS A 116 -45.36 -3.91 0.21
C LYS A 116 -45.98 -2.75 -0.61
N ALA A 117 -45.18 -1.90 -1.25
CA ALA A 117 -45.70 -0.84 -2.12
C ALA A 117 -45.36 -1.14 -3.60
N ASN A 118 -46.41 -1.52 -4.34
CA ASN A 118 -46.50 -1.36 -5.79
C ASN A 118 -47.01 0.06 -6.07
N SER A 119 -46.39 0.79 -7.01
CA SER A 119 -46.99 1.85 -7.86
C SER A 119 -45.86 2.39 -8.76
N GLU A 120 -45.86 2.07 -10.04
CA GLU A 120 -46.49 2.81 -11.16
C GLU A 120 -45.63 3.94 -11.72
N LEU A 121 -45.48 3.89 -13.04
CA LEU A 121 -44.77 4.84 -13.91
C LEU A 121 -45.51 6.19 -14.00
N PRO A 122 -44.81 7.29 -14.29
CA PRO A 122 -45.34 8.35 -15.12
C PRO A 122 -44.69 8.29 -16.51
N GLU A 123 -45.55 8.28 -17.52
CA GLU A 123 -45.19 8.51 -18.92
C GLU A 123 -45.01 10.01 -19.20
N ASN A 124 -44.25 10.29 -20.26
CA ASN A 124 -43.93 11.56 -20.91
C ASN A 124 -42.97 12.51 -20.18
N GLU A 125 -41.73 12.57 -20.68
CA GLU A 125 -41.28 13.73 -21.47
C GLU A 125 -40.06 13.34 -22.34
N THR A 126 -40.06 13.91 -23.54
CA THR A 126 -39.24 13.57 -24.70
C THR A 126 -37.81 14.11 -24.60
N GLU A 127 -36.85 13.34 -25.13
CA GLU A 127 -35.54 13.79 -25.65
C GLU A 127 -34.45 14.31 -24.67
N ILE A 128 -33.64 13.36 -24.18
CA ILE A 128 -32.22 13.11 -24.53
C ILE A 128 -31.72 12.17 -23.42
N ALA A 129 -32.04 10.88 -23.55
CA ALA A 129 -31.56 9.88 -22.61
C ALA A 129 -30.13 9.49 -22.97
N ASP A 130 -29.17 10.37 -22.63
CA ASP A 130 -27.86 9.88 -22.19
C ASP A 130 -28.11 9.07 -20.92
N THR A 131 -28.48 7.81 -21.14
CA THR A 131 -28.86 6.87 -20.09
C THR A 131 -27.64 6.75 -19.19
N ILE A 132 -27.70 7.36 -18.00
CA ILE A 132 -26.60 7.40 -17.02
C ILE A 132 -26.12 5.97 -16.82
N TRP A 133 -24.96 5.63 -17.40
CA TRP A 133 -24.53 4.26 -17.64
C TRP A 133 -24.34 3.43 -16.36
N MET A 134 -24.16 4.05 -15.20
CA MET A 134 -24.40 3.47 -13.88
C MET A 134 -24.56 4.64 -12.90
N PRO A 135 -25.72 4.85 -12.26
CA PRO A 135 -25.84 5.91 -11.26
C PRO A 135 -24.86 5.65 -10.10
N GLY A 136 -23.99 6.63 -9.82
CA GLY A 136 -22.99 6.55 -8.75
C GLY A 136 -21.58 6.08 -9.17
N PHE A 137 -21.31 5.81 -10.45
CA PHE A 137 -19.94 5.59 -10.90
C PHE A 137 -19.14 6.91 -10.83
N GLN A 138 -18.20 7.00 -9.91
CA GLN A 138 -17.24 8.10 -9.84
C GLN A 138 -15.88 7.62 -10.38
N PRO A 139 -15.47 8.05 -11.58
CA PRO A 139 -14.11 7.84 -12.06
C PRO A 139 -13.10 8.39 -11.04
N ARG A 140 -11.94 7.75 -10.94
CA ARG A 140 -10.83 8.34 -10.19
C ARG A 140 -10.45 9.69 -10.82
N GLU A 141 -10.04 10.65 -9.99
CA GLU A 141 -9.47 11.91 -10.46
C GLU A 141 -8.35 11.65 -11.48
N LYS A 142 -8.31 12.43 -12.56
CA LYS A 142 -7.33 12.26 -13.66
C LYS A 142 -5.88 12.36 -13.18
N VAL A 143 -5.65 13.04 -12.06
CA VAL A 143 -4.33 13.19 -11.44
C VAL A 143 -4.32 12.41 -10.14
N GLU A 144 -3.61 11.28 -10.12
CA GLU A 144 -3.27 10.63 -8.86
C GLU A 144 -2.20 11.46 -8.16
N GLN A 145 -2.56 12.10 -7.05
CA GLN A 145 -1.55 12.72 -6.19
C GLN A 145 -0.64 11.62 -5.65
N ILE A 146 0.64 11.64 -6.05
CA ILE A 146 1.66 10.74 -5.52
C ILE A 146 1.91 11.16 -4.07
N ARG A 147 1.24 10.48 -3.15
CA ARG A 147 1.42 10.64 -1.71
C ARG A 147 2.33 9.53 -1.21
N ASN A 148 3.61 9.82 -1.14
CA ASN A 148 4.59 8.93 -0.54
C ASN A 148 5.27 9.70 0.60
N CYS A 149 5.73 9.03 1.65
CA CYS A 149 6.48 9.72 2.70
C CYS A 149 7.81 10.35 2.22
N ALA A 150 8.17 10.22 0.93
CA ALA A 150 9.32 10.88 0.32
C ALA A 150 9.02 12.31 -0.16
N SER A 151 7.74 12.70 -0.29
CA SER A 151 7.33 14.08 -0.60
C SER A 151 7.19 14.97 0.65
N LEU A 152 7.41 14.41 1.85
CA LEU A 152 7.41 15.18 3.08
C LEU A 152 8.59 16.16 3.12
N PRO A 153 8.42 17.38 3.67
CA PRO A 153 9.52 18.30 3.90
C PRO A 153 10.63 17.66 4.73
N ARG A 154 11.89 17.85 4.34
CA ARG A 154 13.04 17.22 5.01
C ARG A 154 13.12 17.63 6.48
N ASP A 155 12.95 18.92 6.76
CA ASP A 155 12.96 19.45 8.14
C ASP A 155 11.96 18.71 9.04
N PHE A 156 10.74 18.45 8.54
CA PHE A 156 9.74 17.69 9.29
C PHE A 156 10.15 16.22 9.51
N VAL A 157 10.77 15.60 8.51
CA VAL A 157 11.29 14.22 8.65
C VAL A 157 12.42 14.20 9.69
N ASP A 158 13.33 15.15 9.62
CA ASP A 158 14.48 15.27 10.51
C ASP A 158 14.03 15.52 11.96
N ASP A 159 13.05 16.39 12.19
CA ASP A 159 12.44 16.63 13.50
C ASP A 159 11.84 15.34 14.10
N VAL A 160 11.13 14.56 13.29
CA VAL A 160 10.54 13.29 13.73
C VAL A 160 11.62 12.25 13.99
N VAL A 161 12.63 12.14 13.12
CA VAL A 161 13.76 11.23 13.29
C VAL A 161 14.53 11.58 14.56
N LEU A 162 14.83 12.85 14.81
CA LEU A 162 15.51 13.33 16.02
C LEU A 162 14.70 13.02 17.27
N SER A 163 13.39 13.29 17.25
CA SER A 163 12.50 13.02 18.38
C SER A 163 12.48 11.54 18.73
N VAL A 164 12.38 10.66 17.73
CA VAL A 164 12.37 9.21 17.94
C VAL A 164 13.74 8.71 18.39
N ALA A 165 14.84 9.24 17.84
CA ALA A 165 16.18 8.83 18.24
C ALA A 165 16.49 9.25 19.68
N ASN A 166 16.14 10.47 20.08
CA ASN A 166 16.29 10.94 21.47
C ASN A 166 15.44 10.10 22.42
N LEU A 167 14.23 9.71 22.02
CA LEU A 167 13.39 8.82 22.83
C LEU A 167 14.06 7.46 23.07
N LEU A 168 14.65 6.86 22.03
CA LEU A 168 15.37 5.59 22.15
C LEU A 168 16.63 5.74 23.02
N LEU A 169 17.36 6.86 22.91
CA LEU A 169 18.58 7.12 23.69
C LEU A 169 18.29 7.43 25.17
N ASN A 170 17.21 8.15 25.46
CA ASN A 170 16.85 8.62 26.81
C ASN A 170 16.04 7.61 27.61
N ALA A 171 15.51 6.55 26.99
CA ALA A 171 14.83 5.47 27.70
C ALA A 171 15.79 4.64 28.59
N SER A 172 17.11 4.86 28.50
CA SER A 172 18.08 4.30 29.44
C SER A 172 17.97 4.99 30.81
N PRO A 173 17.65 4.25 31.89
CA PRO A 173 18.00 4.72 33.23
C PRO A 173 19.52 4.93 33.29
N GLN A 174 19.97 5.92 34.06
CA GLN A 174 21.38 6.15 34.32
C GLN A 174 22.10 4.83 34.63
N LYS A 175 23.24 4.59 33.96
CA LYS A 175 24.14 3.48 34.23
C LYS A 175 24.37 3.36 35.74
N SER A 176 23.84 2.33 36.38
CA SER A 176 24.43 1.82 37.62
C SER A 176 25.82 1.29 37.23
N CYS A 177 26.86 2.04 37.59
CA CYS A 177 28.25 1.65 37.39
C CYS A 177 28.54 0.33 38.12
N SER A 178 28.59 -0.78 37.38
CA SER A 178 29.32 -1.97 37.81
C SER A 178 30.80 -1.73 37.47
N PRO A 179 31.74 -1.74 38.44
CA PRO A 179 33.15 -1.58 38.15
C PRO A 179 33.70 -2.87 37.55
N GLY A 180 33.82 -2.96 36.23
CA GLY A 180 34.48 -4.11 35.60
C GLY A 180 34.25 -4.40 34.11
N GLU A 181 33.42 -3.67 33.37
CA GLU A 181 33.16 -3.98 31.95
C GLU A 181 33.67 -2.91 30.97
N ASN A 182 34.33 -3.40 29.92
CA ASN A 182 35.04 -2.70 28.85
C ASN A 182 34.46 -1.34 28.42
N MET A 183 35.36 -0.36 28.27
CA MET A 183 35.16 1.03 27.85
C MET A 183 34.76 1.21 26.37
N ASN A 184 33.97 0.30 25.79
CA ASN A 184 33.70 0.24 24.34
C ASN A 184 32.22 0.11 23.94
N THR A 185 31.29 0.48 24.82
CA THR A 185 29.85 0.38 24.55
C THR A 185 29.30 1.70 23.98
N TRP A 186 29.21 1.77 22.65
CA TRP A 186 28.48 2.83 21.95
C TRP A 186 26.99 2.77 22.34
N ASN A 187 26.39 3.90 22.71
CA ASN A 187 25.02 3.96 23.19
C ASN A 187 24.03 3.60 22.07
N GLN A 188 23.55 2.37 22.06
CA GLN A 188 22.54 1.92 21.10
C GLN A 188 21.11 2.31 21.52
N GLY A 189 20.93 2.90 22.70
CA GLY A 189 19.63 3.16 23.28
C GLY A 189 18.82 1.91 23.58
N GLU A 190 17.54 2.10 23.89
CA GLU A 190 16.58 1.03 24.13
C GLU A 190 15.76 0.68 22.86
N SER A 191 14.79 -0.20 23.06
CA SER A 191 14.12 -1.01 22.05
C SER A 191 12.61 -0.79 22.17
N LEU A 192 12.09 0.25 21.51
CA LEU A 192 10.68 0.63 21.66
C LEU A 192 9.79 -0.01 20.59
N SER A 193 8.58 -0.40 20.99
CA SER A 193 7.53 -0.81 20.07
C SER A 193 7.03 0.39 19.25
N LEU A 194 6.55 0.12 18.03
CA LEU A 194 5.91 1.16 17.20
C LEU A 194 4.74 1.85 17.91
N LYS A 195 4.10 1.19 18.89
CA LYS A 195 3.02 1.76 19.69
C LYS A 195 3.55 2.80 20.67
N GLU A 196 4.60 2.48 21.42
CA GLU A 196 5.24 3.41 22.38
C GLU A 196 5.82 4.63 21.66
N VAL A 197 6.45 4.43 20.50
CA VAL A 197 6.94 5.55 19.66
C VAL A 197 5.77 6.41 19.18
N ALA A 198 4.65 5.80 18.78
CA ALA A 198 3.47 6.55 18.36
C ALA A 198 2.81 7.33 19.52
N GLU A 199 2.82 6.79 20.74
CA GLU A 199 2.27 7.47 21.92
C GLU A 199 3.06 8.74 22.29
N HIS A 200 4.38 8.77 22.03
CA HIS A 200 5.22 9.93 22.28
C HIS A 200 5.18 10.98 21.16
N LEU A 201 4.70 10.62 19.95
CA LEU A 201 4.55 11.56 18.85
C LEU A 201 3.20 12.26 18.90
N ASN A 202 3.20 13.56 18.57
CA ASN A 202 1.98 14.35 18.53
C ASN A 202 0.94 13.74 17.56
N LYS A 203 -0.34 13.80 17.96
CA LYS A 203 -1.45 13.27 17.16
C LYS A 203 -1.53 13.91 15.76
N GLU A 204 -1.11 15.17 15.63
CA GLU A 204 -1.05 15.89 14.35
C GLU A 204 0.05 15.34 13.44
N THR A 205 1.24 15.07 13.99
CA THR A 205 2.36 14.42 13.29
C THR A 205 1.93 13.06 12.74
N LEU A 206 1.26 12.24 13.56
CA LEU A 206 0.77 10.92 13.13
C LEU A 206 -0.33 11.01 12.07
N LYS A 207 -1.24 11.98 12.16
CA LYS A 207 -2.27 12.22 11.14
C LYS A 207 -1.62 12.61 9.81
N ARG A 208 -0.62 13.48 9.83
CA ARG A 208 0.15 13.89 8.63
C ARG A 208 0.92 12.72 8.01
N LEU A 209 1.54 11.88 8.83
CA LEU A 209 2.22 10.67 8.34
C LEU A 209 1.25 9.66 7.71
N LYS A 210 0.02 9.57 8.24
CA LYS A 210 -1.04 8.72 7.68
C LYS A 210 -1.65 9.30 6.41
N SER A 211 -1.82 10.62 6.31
CA SER A 211 -2.38 11.27 5.12
C SER A 211 -1.48 11.13 3.89
N GLU A 212 -0.17 11.00 4.11
CA GLU A 212 0.84 10.75 3.06
C GLU A 212 1.10 9.25 2.79
N TYR A 213 0.15 8.38 3.16
CA TYR A 213 0.07 6.95 2.80
C TYR A 213 1.26 6.03 3.15
N GLY A 214 2.27 6.48 3.90
CA GLY A 214 3.32 5.60 4.43
C GLY A 214 3.23 5.33 5.93
N GLY A 215 2.70 6.26 6.74
CA GLY A 215 2.64 6.11 8.19
C GLY A 215 4.03 6.06 8.85
N LEU A 216 4.03 6.02 10.19
CA LEU A 216 5.25 6.06 11.02
C LEU A 216 6.24 4.93 10.69
N GLN A 217 5.74 3.70 10.51
CA GLN A 217 6.60 2.55 10.23
C GLN A 217 7.37 2.70 8.91
N THR A 218 6.73 3.24 7.86
CA THR A 218 7.40 3.44 6.57
C THR A 218 8.43 4.56 6.65
N LEU A 219 8.14 5.63 7.39
CA LEU A 219 9.12 6.70 7.64
C LEU A 219 10.39 6.14 8.29
N LEU A 220 10.23 5.34 9.34
CA LEU A 220 11.37 4.75 10.06
C LEU A 220 12.14 3.75 9.18
N LYS A 221 11.44 2.94 8.38
CA LYS A 221 12.08 2.02 7.41
C LYS A 221 12.83 2.75 6.29
N ASN A 222 12.34 3.90 5.85
CA ASN A 222 13.00 4.70 4.82
C ASN A 222 14.29 5.36 5.37
N ASN A 223 14.29 5.76 6.64
CA ASN A 223 15.44 6.30 7.37
C ASN A 223 16.38 5.19 7.87
N HIS A 224 16.78 4.31 6.95
CA HIS A 224 17.61 3.14 7.20
C HIS A 224 19.03 3.45 7.72
N GLN A 225 19.48 4.70 7.61
CA GLN A 225 20.73 5.14 8.21
C GLN A 225 20.65 5.03 9.73
N VAL A 226 19.55 5.51 10.31
CA VAL A 226 19.38 5.72 11.75
C VAL A 226 18.66 4.56 12.42
N PHE A 227 17.60 4.06 11.79
CA PHE A 227 16.71 3.08 12.43
C PHE A 227 16.73 1.72 11.76
N GLU A 228 16.54 0.70 12.59
CA GLU A 228 16.23 -0.65 12.18
C GLU A 228 14.86 -1.04 12.77
N VAL A 229 13.96 -1.58 11.94
CA VAL A 229 12.60 -1.95 12.36
C VAL A 229 12.42 -3.46 12.23
N LEU A 230 12.56 -4.19 13.33
CA LEU A 230 12.41 -5.65 13.40
C LEU A 230 11.25 -6.02 14.32
N ASN A 231 10.40 -6.94 13.87
CA ASN A 231 9.28 -7.50 14.66
C ASN A 231 8.35 -6.45 15.30
N GLY A 232 8.17 -5.30 14.64
CA GLY A 232 7.32 -4.21 15.16
C GLY A 232 7.96 -3.38 16.27
N ARG A 233 9.26 -3.58 16.53
CA ARG A 233 10.10 -2.73 17.38
C ARG A 233 11.07 -1.92 16.54
N VAL A 234 11.49 -0.79 17.09
CA VAL A 234 12.38 0.19 16.49
C VAL A 234 13.62 0.29 17.37
N HIS A 235 14.78 0.21 16.73
CA HIS A 235 16.08 0.30 17.37
C HIS A 235 16.95 1.29 16.63
N ILE A 236 17.90 1.89 17.33
CA ILE A 236 18.99 2.61 16.66
C ILE A 236 19.90 1.57 16.01
N ARG A 237 20.18 1.78 14.72
CA ARG A 237 20.95 0.86 13.90
C ARG A 237 22.43 0.95 14.26
N ASP A 238 23.01 -0.18 14.66
CA ASP A 238 24.45 -0.30 14.88
C ASP A 238 25.14 -0.93 13.66
N TRP A 239 25.83 -0.10 12.89
CA TRP A 239 26.55 -0.51 11.68
C TRP A 239 27.76 -1.42 11.95
N ARG A 240 28.24 -1.53 13.21
CA ARG A 240 29.31 -2.49 13.57
C ARG A 240 28.82 -3.94 13.51
N LYS A 241 27.56 -4.20 13.83
CA LYS A 241 26.99 -5.55 13.93
C LYS A 241 26.76 -6.23 12.57
N GLU A 242 26.68 -5.47 11.48
CA GLU A 242 26.49 -6.01 10.12
C GLU A 242 27.80 -6.38 9.40
N MET A 243 28.96 -6.07 9.99
CA MET A 243 30.26 -6.39 9.39
C MET A 243 30.70 -7.88 9.36
N PRO A 244 29.96 -8.91 9.83
CA PRO A 244 30.38 -10.30 9.65
C PRO A 244 29.68 -11.08 8.52
N SER A 245 28.97 -10.46 7.57
CA SER A 245 28.46 -11.20 6.39
C SER A 245 28.99 -10.66 5.06
N ARG A 246 30.24 -11.02 4.74
CA ARG A 246 30.77 -11.05 3.37
C ARG A 246 30.09 -12.15 2.52
N LYS A 247 28.75 -12.21 2.49
CA LYS A 247 28.09 -12.88 1.37
C LYS A 247 28.27 -11.96 0.18
N ALA A 248 29.00 -12.44 -0.84
CA ALA A 248 29.33 -11.69 -2.05
C ALA A 248 28.08 -11.00 -2.60
N LYS A 249 27.99 -9.68 -2.40
CA LYS A 249 26.90 -8.89 -3.02
C LYS A 249 27.10 -8.99 -4.54
N PRO A 250 26.04 -9.24 -5.33
CA PRO A 250 26.16 -9.27 -6.79
C PRO A 250 26.75 -7.95 -7.30
N GLU A 251 27.61 -8.00 -8.33
CA GLU A 251 28.45 -6.89 -8.79
C GLU A 251 27.69 -5.58 -9.04
N VAL A 252 26.45 -5.68 -9.54
CA VAL A 252 25.56 -4.53 -9.77
C VAL A 252 25.28 -3.76 -8.49
N LYS A 253 25.08 -4.44 -7.35
CA LYS A 253 24.87 -3.79 -6.05
C LYS A 253 26.16 -3.19 -5.48
N ARG A 254 27.34 -3.75 -5.82
CA ARG A 254 28.64 -3.16 -5.42
C ARG A 254 28.88 -1.82 -6.12
N ARG A 255 28.57 -1.73 -7.43
CA ARG A 255 28.69 -0.47 -8.19
C ARG A 255 27.78 0.63 -7.64
N LEU A 256 26.51 0.33 -7.39
CA LEU A 256 25.56 1.27 -6.78
C LEU A 256 25.96 1.74 -5.37
N SER A 257 26.62 0.87 -4.59
CA SER A 257 27.11 1.22 -3.25
C SER A 257 28.35 2.11 -3.29
N ALA A 258 29.18 1.98 -4.34
CA ALA A 258 30.35 2.82 -4.56
C ALA A 258 29.96 4.22 -5.07
N GLU A 259 28.93 4.30 -5.91
CA GLU A 259 28.40 5.57 -6.43
C GLU A 259 27.63 6.36 -5.38
N ALA A 260 27.00 5.69 -4.42
CA ALA A 260 26.32 6.33 -3.29
C ALA A 260 27.24 6.67 -2.09
N PHE A 261 28.52 6.30 -2.15
CA PHE A 261 29.47 6.47 -1.04
C PHE A 261 29.74 7.97 -0.78
N LYS A 262 29.51 8.41 0.46
CA LYS A 262 29.74 9.80 0.91
C LYS A 262 28.90 10.88 0.19
N THR A 263 27.78 10.50 -0.43
CA THR A 263 26.84 11.45 -1.07
C THR A 263 25.95 12.22 -0.09
N ARG A 264 25.93 11.81 1.19
CA ARG A 264 25.13 12.41 2.26
C ARG A 264 25.91 12.47 3.56
N LEU A 265 25.60 13.46 4.39
CA LEU A 265 26.16 13.59 5.72
C LEU A 265 25.74 12.43 6.63
N CYS A 266 26.62 12.08 7.55
CA CYS A 266 26.38 11.05 8.53
C CYS A 266 25.48 11.57 9.66
N TRP A 267 24.25 11.05 9.75
CA TRP A 267 23.31 11.44 10.80
C TRP A 267 23.89 11.19 12.19
N PHE A 268 24.58 10.06 12.41
CA PHE A 268 25.19 9.75 13.70
C PHE A 268 26.32 10.71 14.07
N PHE A 269 27.09 11.19 13.10
CA PHE A 269 28.14 12.16 13.36
C PHE A 269 27.56 13.50 13.84
N ILE A 270 26.42 13.91 13.29
CA ILE A 270 25.81 15.21 13.59
C ILE A 270 24.96 15.17 14.87
N HIS A 271 24.21 14.08 15.08
CA HIS A 271 23.11 14.07 16.04
C HIS A 271 23.25 13.05 17.18
N HIS A 272 24.15 12.07 17.07
CA HIS A 272 24.31 11.07 18.11
C HIS A 272 25.26 11.57 19.20
N PRO A 273 24.94 11.41 20.51
CA PRO A 273 25.77 11.93 21.60
C PRO A 273 27.18 11.30 21.62
N ASP A 274 27.30 10.02 21.26
CA ASP A 274 28.59 9.31 21.17
C ASP A 274 29.25 9.43 19.78
N GLY A 275 28.66 10.22 18.87
CA GLY A 275 29.07 10.29 17.47
C GLY A 275 28.83 9.00 16.67
N CYS A 276 29.43 8.91 15.49
CA CYS A 276 29.30 7.74 14.62
C CYS A 276 30.05 6.53 15.19
N SER A 277 29.41 5.36 15.18
CA SER A 277 30.04 4.12 15.63
C SER A 277 31.16 3.65 14.70
N LEU A 278 31.19 4.08 13.44
CA LEU A 278 32.25 3.72 12.48
C LEU A 278 33.33 4.80 12.38
N PRO A 279 34.60 4.42 12.17
CA PRO A 279 35.64 5.36 11.72
C PRO A 279 35.24 6.00 10.40
N SER A 280 35.73 7.22 10.14
CA SER A 280 35.30 7.97 8.95
C SER A 280 35.53 7.23 7.63
N GLU A 281 36.68 6.57 7.50
CA GLU A 281 37.06 5.77 6.32
C GLU A 281 36.12 4.59 6.04
N SER A 282 35.51 4.04 7.10
CA SER A 282 34.62 2.88 6.99
C SER A 282 33.14 3.27 6.94
N CYS A 283 32.81 4.53 7.21
CA CYS A 283 31.45 5.01 7.19
C CYS A 283 30.99 5.28 5.74
N PRO A 284 29.87 4.72 5.28
CA PRO A 284 29.33 5.01 3.95
C PRO A 284 28.82 6.45 3.80
N TYR A 285 28.73 7.21 4.90
CA TYR A 285 28.26 8.60 4.96
C TYR A 285 29.37 9.56 5.38
N ALA A 286 29.27 10.81 4.96
CA ALA A 286 30.30 11.84 5.16
C ALA A 286 30.30 12.38 6.60
N HIS A 287 31.45 12.37 7.27
CA HIS A 287 31.65 12.97 8.60
C HIS A 287 32.07 14.43 8.45
N GLY A 288 31.15 15.26 7.96
CA GLY A 288 31.40 16.66 7.64
C GLY A 288 31.31 16.95 6.14
N THR A 289 31.31 18.23 5.79
CA THR A 289 31.19 18.72 4.41
C THR A 289 32.40 18.39 3.56
N GLU A 290 33.58 18.24 4.17
CA GLU A 290 34.86 17.95 3.50
C GLU A 290 34.87 16.57 2.82
N GLU A 291 34.08 15.62 3.35
CA GLU A 291 34.03 14.26 2.83
C GLU A 291 32.89 14.04 1.84
N LEU A 292 32.02 15.02 1.65
CA LEU A 292 30.85 14.93 0.79
C LEU A 292 31.28 14.91 -0.69
N ARG A 293 30.77 13.94 -1.45
CA ARG A 293 31.07 13.76 -2.90
C ARG A 293 29.83 13.91 -3.77
#